data_AF-A0A7V5RJ20-F1
#
_entry.id   AF-A0A7V5RJ20-F1
#
_cell.length_a   1.000
_cell.length_b   1.000
_cell.length_c   1.000
_cell.angle_alpha   90.00
_cell.angle_beta   90.00
_cell.angle_gamma   90.00
#
_symmetry.space_group_name_H-M   'P 1'
#
loop_
_entity.id
_entity.type
_entity.pdbx_description
1 polymer ?
#
loop_
_entity_poly.entity_id
_entity_poly.type
_entity_poly.pdbx_seq_one_letter_code
_entity_poly.pdbx_strand_id
1 'polypeptide(L)' 'MGISVILITRNEVENIRECLESVQWADEIIVVDAESEDETAEIAR' A
#
# COMPACT_ATOMS: atom_id res chain seq x y z
N MET A 1 17.05 -3.01 14.62
CA MET A 1 15.77 -2.32 14.85
C MET A 1 15.18 -2.09 13.47
N GLY A 2 14.05 -2.70 13.15
CA GLY A 2 13.41 -2.58 11.84
C GLY A 2 12.23 -1.61 11.89
N ILE A 3 11.83 -1.07 10.73
CA ILE A 3 10.69 -0.18 10.57
C ILE A 3 9.61 -0.90 9.76
N SER A 4 8.41 -0.97 10.34
CA SER A 4 7.21 -1.44 9.65
C SER A 4 6.35 -0.26 9.22
N VAL A 5 5.87 -0.27 7.98
CA VAL A 5 4.92 0.70 7.44
C VAL A 5 3.57 0.02 7.22
N ILE A 6 2.51 0.62 7.75
CA ILE A 6 1.13 0.15 7.58
C ILE A 6 0.39 1.15 6.70
N LEU A 7 -0.10 0.68 5.56
CA LEU A 7 -0.91 1.45 4.61
C LEU A 7 -2.34 0.95 4.69
N ILE A 8 -3.28 1.84 5.05
CA ILE A 8 -4.71 1.56 4.99
C ILE A 8 -5.23 2.25 3.72
N THR A 9 -5.77 1.49 2.78
CA THR A 9 -6.10 1.97 1.43
C THR A 9 -7.58 1.82 1.15
N ARG A 10 -8.15 2.74 0.35
CA ARG A 10 -9.51 2.62 -0.21
C ARG A 10 -9.62 3.43 -1.50
N ASN A 11 -9.80 2.76 -2.63
CA ASN A 11 -9.91 3.38 -3.95
C ASN A 11 -8.74 4.33 -4.30
N GLU A 12 -7.51 3.84 -4.12
CA GLU A 12 -6.25 4.56 -4.33
C GLU A 12 -5.52 4.12 -5.60
N VAL A 13 -6.23 3.65 -6.64
CA VAL A 13 -5.63 3.15 -7.90
C VAL A 13 -4.64 4.14 -8.54
N GLU A 14 -4.89 5.44 -8.40
CA GLU A 14 -4.04 6.51 -8.95
C GLU A 14 -2.74 6.72 -8.18
N ASN A 15 -2.70 6.39 -6.88
CA ASN A 15 -1.60 6.76 -5.98
C ASN A 15 -0.86 5.55 -5.38
N ILE A 16 -1.49 4.37 -5.30
CA ILE A 16 -0.99 3.24 -4.52
C ILE A 16 0.39 2.75 -5.00
N ARG A 17 0.67 2.84 -6.31
CA ARG A 17 1.99 2.47 -6.87
C ARG A 17 3.10 3.40 -6.36
N GLU A 18 2.93 4.70 -6.51
CA GLU A 18 3.91 5.70 -6.06
C GLU A 18 4.07 5.66 -4.54
N CYS A 19 2.97 5.42 -3.81
CA CYS A 19 3.00 5.25 -2.37
C CYS A 19 3.87 4.06 -1.95
N LEU A 20 3.67 2.88 -2.55
CA LEU A 20 4.47 1.68 -2.28
C LEU A 20 5.95 1.90 -2.62
N GLU A 21 6.25 2.52 -3.76
CA GLU A 21 7.62 2.88 -4.16
C GLU A 21 8.30 3.79 -3.13
N SER A 22 7.58 4.76 -2.57
CA SER A 22 8.12 5.71 -1.59
C SER A 22 8.49 5.07 -0.23
N VAL A 23 7.93 3.89 0.08
CA VAL A 23 8.15 3.19 1.36
C VAL A 23 8.93 1.88 1.21
N GLN A 24 9.48 1.58 0.03
CA GLN A 24 10.29 0.36 -0.22
C GLN A 24 11.54 0.23 0.68
N TRP A 25 11.94 1.29 1.37
CA TRP A 25 13.04 1.26 2.32
C TRP A 25 12.68 0.61 3.66
N ALA A 26 11.40 0.39 3.95
CA ALA A 26 10.93 -0.25 5.16
C ALA A 26 11.25 -1.75 5.16
N ASP A 27 11.54 -2.32 6.33
CA ASP A 27 11.80 -3.74 6.47
C ASP A 27 10.52 -4.58 6.28
N GLU A 28 9.36 -3.98 6.56
CA GLU A 28 8.04 -4.60 6.43
C GLU A 28 7.02 -3.57 5.93
N ILE A 29 6.20 -3.96 4.96
CA ILE A 29 5.10 -3.16 4.43
C ILE A 29 3.84 -4.01 4.53
N ILE A 30 2.84 -3.50 5.28
CA ILE A 30 1.54 -4.16 5.45
C ILE A 30 0.49 -3.27 4.80
N VAL A 31 -0.19 -3.81 3.79
CA VAL A 31 -1.32 -3.15 3.14
C VAL A 31 -2.62 -3.73 3.68
N VAL A 32 -3.51 -2.86 4.16
CA VAL A 32 -4.86 -3.19 4.59
C VAL A 32 -5.83 -2.48 3.66
N ASP A 33 -6.41 -3.23 2.74
CA ASP A 33 -7.44 -2.72 1.85
C ASP A 33 -8.79 -2.64 2.58
N ALA A 34 -9.40 -1.46 2.59
CA ALA A 34 -10.68 -1.19 3.21
C ALA A 34 -11.84 -1.33 2.22
N GLU A 35 -11.89 -2.48 1.56
CA GLU A 35 -12.91 -2.87 0.57
C GLU A 35 -12.96 -1.90 -0.62
N SER A 36 -11.84 -1.78 -1.34
CA SER A 36 -11.79 -1.01 -2.58
C SER A 36 -12.70 -1.62 -3.66
N GLU A 37 -13.32 -0.76 -4.47
CA GLU A 37 -14.15 -1.13 -5.63
C GLU A 37 -13.40 -0.96 -6.96
N ASP A 38 -12.14 -0.54 -6.91
CA ASP A 38 -11.23 -0.38 -8.03
C ASP A 38 -10.04 -1.35 -7.93
N GLU A 39 -9.03 -1.15 -8.79
CA GLU A 39 -7.87 -2.03 -8.89
C GLU A 39 -6.80 -1.80 -7.80
N THR A 40 -7.13 -1.07 -6.72
CA THR A 40 -6.16 -0.75 -5.64
C THR A 40 -5.52 -2.01 -5.05
N ALA A 41 -6.34 -3.02 -4.74
CA ALA A 41 -5.87 -4.25 -4.13
C ALA A 41 -5.02 -5.09 -5.12
N GLU A 42 -5.34 -5.07 -6.41
CA GLU A 42 -4.55 -5.70 -7.46
C GLU A 42 -3.18 -5.04 -7.61
N ILE A 43 -3.11 -3.71 -7.59
CA ILE A 43 -1.84 -2.98 -7.72
C ILE A 43 -0.95 -3.16 -6.48
N ALA A 44 -1.55 -3.36 -5.30
CA ALA A 44 -0.82 -3.48 -4.03
C ALA A 44 -0.26 -4.89 -3.72
N ARG A 45 -0.50 -5.90 -4.57
CA ARG A 45 0.03 -7.27 -4.45
C ARG A 45 1.46 -7.40 -4.94
#